data_AF-A0A3M1XSK6-F1
#
_entry.id   AF-A0A3M1XSK6-F1
#
_cell.length_a   1.000
_cell.length_b   1.000
_cell.length_c   1.000
_cell.angle_alpha   90.00
_cell.angle_beta   90.00
_cell.angle_gamma   90.00
#
_symmetry.space_group_name_H-M   'P 1'
#
loop_
_entity.id
_entity.type
_entity.pdbx_description
1 polymer ?
#
loop_
_entity_poly.entity_id
_entity_poly.type
_entity_poly.pdbx_seq_one_letter_code
_entity_poly.pdbx_strand_id
1 'polypeptide(L)'
;MKRKWRFKVILPHGGELIDRYVHGSEREALLAEADSLPGITLDDKNISDLEMIACGAMSPLTGFMTGKDYRSVVEDMRLANGLVWSIPITLAVDRETAERAEKAGRVALRDAQGTLLAVMNIEDAYTYDKQEEALHVYRTTDEAHPGVQYVYQQGEVLLGGPVFMINRPRHSDFMDYRLEPEQTRAAFRERGWNTVVAFQTRNPIHRAHEYLQKCALEIVDGLLIHPLMGRTKSDDIPAEVRMKCYQVLLENYYPRDRVMLSVFPAAMRYAGPREAIFHALVRKNYG
;
A
#
# COMPACT_ATOMS: atom_id res chain seq x y z
N MET A 1 26.39 12.15 32.46
CA MET A 1 25.94 11.09 31.52
C MET A 1 24.61 11.50 30.90
N LYS A 2 24.60 12.01 29.67
CA LYS A 2 23.35 12.32 28.95
C LYS A 2 22.74 10.99 28.50
N ARG A 3 21.68 10.52 29.15
CA ARG A 3 20.81 9.47 28.60
C ARG A 3 20.24 10.03 27.30
N LYS A 4 20.80 9.64 26.15
CA LYS A 4 20.12 9.79 24.86
C LYS A 4 18.84 8.96 24.99
N TRP A 5 17.72 9.61 25.27
CA TRP A 5 16.41 9.00 25.06
C TRP A 5 16.33 8.68 23.57
N ARG A 6 16.66 7.42 23.21
CA ARG A 6 16.48 6.92 21.85
C ARG A 6 15.00 6.92 21.61
N PHE A 7 14.54 7.86 20.80
CA PHE A 7 13.22 7.87 20.21
C PHE A 7 12.92 6.47 19.65
N LYS A 8 11.89 5.80 20.17
CA LYS A 8 11.65 4.37 19.89
C LYS A 8 10.32 4.18 19.17
N VAL A 9 10.20 4.77 17.98
CA VAL A 9 9.12 4.45 17.04
C VAL A 9 9.23 2.97 16.66
N ILE A 10 8.10 2.29 16.51
CA ILE A 10 8.06 0.86 16.16
C ILE A 10 8.89 0.58 14.89
N LEU A 11 9.65 -0.51 14.89
CA LEU A 11 10.40 -0.91 13.68
C LEU A 11 9.43 -1.25 12.54
N PRO A 12 9.77 -0.93 11.29
CA PRO A 12 9.03 -1.41 10.12
C PRO A 12 8.83 -2.94 10.15
N HIS A 13 7.81 -3.41 9.47
CA HIS A 13 7.61 -4.84 9.28
C HIS A 13 8.76 -5.44 8.46
N GLY A 14 9.39 -6.50 8.96
CA GLY A 14 10.66 -7.01 8.43
C GLY A 14 11.92 -6.34 9.00
N GLY A 15 11.79 -5.27 9.79
CA GLY A 15 12.89 -4.62 10.51
C GLY A 15 13.48 -3.40 9.81
N GLU A 16 13.25 -3.25 8.51
CA GLU A 16 13.74 -2.15 7.67
C GLU A 16 12.61 -1.59 6.81
N LEU A 17 12.64 -0.27 6.58
CA LEU A 17 11.71 0.40 5.69
C LEU A 17 12.32 0.35 4.29
N ILE A 18 11.67 -0.37 3.38
CA ILE A 18 12.13 -0.54 2.01
C ILE A 18 11.90 0.76 1.22
N ASP A 19 12.90 1.19 0.47
CA ASP A 19 12.79 2.27 -0.50
C ASP A 19 13.09 1.71 -1.89
N ARG A 20 12.16 1.88 -2.83
CA ARG A 20 12.33 1.47 -4.24
C ARG A 20 12.34 2.65 -5.20
N TYR A 21 12.47 3.88 -4.72
CA TYR A 21 12.75 5.02 -5.59
C TYR A 21 14.16 4.91 -6.15
N VAL A 22 14.31 5.17 -7.45
CA VAL A 22 15.63 5.27 -8.08
C VAL A 22 16.01 6.73 -8.30
N HIS A 23 17.29 7.01 -8.08
CA HIS A 23 17.85 8.37 -8.15
C HIS A 23 19.18 8.39 -8.94
N GLY A 24 19.59 9.59 -9.35
CA GLY A 24 20.87 9.82 -10.02
C GLY A 24 21.07 8.95 -11.27
N SER A 25 22.27 8.37 -11.40
CA SER A 25 22.67 7.60 -12.59
C SER A 25 21.85 6.34 -12.81
N GLU A 26 21.35 5.69 -11.74
CA GLU A 26 20.49 4.51 -11.88
C GLU A 26 19.17 4.89 -12.54
N ARG A 27 18.57 6.02 -12.13
CA ARG A 27 17.35 6.54 -12.74
C ARG A 27 17.55 6.86 -14.22
N GLU A 28 18.65 7.52 -14.56
CA GLU A 28 18.97 7.86 -15.96
C GLU A 28 19.16 6.62 -16.84
N ALA A 29 19.84 5.60 -16.31
CA ALA A 29 20.02 4.33 -17.02
C ALA A 29 18.68 3.62 -17.27
N LEU A 30 17.83 3.49 -16.24
CA LEU A 30 16.53 2.85 -16.37
C LEU A 30 15.59 3.64 -17.29
N LEU A 31 15.66 4.97 -17.28
CA LEU A 31 14.91 5.81 -18.20
C LEU A 31 15.29 5.55 -19.66
N ALA A 32 16.59 5.44 -19.95
CA ALA A 32 17.07 5.18 -21.31
C ALA A 32 16.73 3.76 -21.78
N GLU A 33 16.70 2.78 -20.87
CA GLU A 33 16.34 1.39 -21.17
C GLU A 33 14.83 1.21 -21.41
N ALA A 34 13.98 1.96 -20.68
CA ALA A 34 12.55 1.70 -20.56
C ALA A 34 11.74 1.74 -21.87
N ASP A 35 12.19 2.48 -22.90
CA ASP A 35 11.51 2.52 -24.20
C ASP A 35 11.81 1.28 -25.06
N SER A 36 12.85 0.51 -24.72
CA SER A 36 13.17 -0.77 -25.36
C SER A 36 12.52 -1.99 -24.70
N LEU A 37 11.99 -1.82 -23.48
CA LEU A 37 11.38 -2.89 -22.71
C LEU A 37 9.92 -3.13 -23.14
N PRO A 38 9.41 -4.37 -23.01
CA PRO A 38 7.97 -4.62 -23.08
C PRO A 38 7.24 -3.77 -22.04
N GLY A 39 6.20 -3.05 -22.49
CA GLY A 39 5.39 -2.19 -21.64
C GLY A 39 4.19 -2.95 -21.05
N ILE A 40 3.90 -2.74 -19.77
CA ILE A 40 2.67 -3.16 -19.10
C ILE A 40 1.95 -1.91 -18.60
N THR A 41 0.71 -1.73 -19.06
CA THR A 41 -0.17 -0.67 -18.56
C THR A 41 -0.81 -1.12 -17.26
N LEU A 42 -0.58 -0.36 -16.19
CA LEU A 42 -1.13 -0.63 -14.86
C LEU A 42 -2.53 -0.03 -14.73
N ASP A 43 -3.41 -0.77 -14.06
CA ASP A 43 -4.67 -0.21 -13.58
C ASP A 43 -4.45 0.61 -12.28
N ASP A 44 -5.51 1.28 -11.82
CA ASP A 44 -5.42 2.14 -10.63
C ASP A 44 -5.01 1.38 -9.36
N LYS A 45 -5.40 0.09 -9.24
CA LYS A 45 -5.03 -0.71 -8.07
C LYS A 45 -3.56 -1.08 -8.13
N ASN A 46 -3.05 -1.48 -9.29
CA ASN A 46 -1.63 -1.78 -9.47
C ASN A 46 -0.76 -0.53 -9.32
N ILE A 47 -1.22 0.64 -9.73
CA ILE A 47 -0.53 1.92 -9.48
C ILE A 47 -0.45 2.20 -7.97
N SER A 48 -1.56 2.03 -7.25
CA SER A 48 -1.61 2.17 -5.78
C SER A 48 -0.65 1.19 -5.08
N ASP A 49 -0.64 -0.07 -5.53
CA ASP A 49 0.23 -1.10 -4.97
C ASP A 49 1.71 -0.81 -5.26
N LEU A 50 2.04 -0.40 -6.48
CA LEU A 50 3.38 0.02 -6.89
C LEU A 50 3.88 1.20 -6.03
N GLU A 51 3.06 2.22 -5.84
CA GLU A 51 3.39 3.39 -5.01
C GLU A 51 3.69 2.99 -3.56
N MET A 52 2.84 2.12 -3.00
CA MET A 52 3.00 1.67 -1.61
C MET A 52 4.18 0.72 -1.41
N ILE A 53 4.53 -0.10 -2.40
CA ILE A 53 5.78 -0.86 -2.40
C ILE A 53 6.95 0.12 -2.43
N ALA A 54 6.92 1.11 -3.33
CA ALA A 54 8.04 2.00 -3.56
C ALA A 54 8.38 2.89 -2.36
N CYS A 55 7.39 3.44 -1.66
CA CYS A 55 7.60 4.27 -0.48
C CYS A 55 7.78 3.48 0.83
N GLY A 56 7.81 2.14 0.75
CA GLY A 56 8.00 1.27 1.91
C GLY A 56 6.76 1.04 2.77
N ALA A 57 5.59 1.53 2.36
CA ALA A 57 4.33 1.28 3.06
C ALA A 57 4.01 -0.23 3.12
N MET A 58 4.47 -0.99 2.13
CA MET A 58 4.38 -2.45 2.07
C MET A 58 5.67 -3.20 2.46
N SER A 59 6.60 -2.57 3.20
CA SER A 59 7.79 -3.28 3.71
C SER A 59 7.38 -4.59 4.41
N PRO A 60 8.08 -5.71 4.15
CA PRO A 60 9.38 -5.84 3.48
C PRO A 60 9.31 -6.05 1.96
N LEU A 61 8.15 -5.89 1.31
CA LEU A 61 8.04 -6.14 -0.12
C LEU A 61 8.93 -5.17 -0.91
N THR A 62 9.68 -5.70 -1.87
CA THR A 62 10.52 -4.95 -2.82
C THR A 62 9.89 -4.86 -4.21
N GLY A 63 8.75 -5.52 -4.42
CA GLY A 63 8.06 -5.63 -5.69
C GLY A 63 6.80 -6.49 -5.58
N PHE A 64 6.27 -6.89 -6.73
CA PHE A 64 5.14 -7.81 -6.80
C PHE A 64 5.60 -9.22 -6.42
N MET A 65 4.72 -9.97 -5.76
CA MET A 65 5.08 -11.26 -5.15
C MET A 65 5.52 -12.29 -6.19
N THR A 66 6.59 -13.00 -5.87
CA THR A 66 6.93 -14.26 -6.53
C THR A 66 5.89 -15.33 -6.22
N GLY A 67 5.84 -16.39 -7.01
CA GLY A 67 4.95 -17.53 -6.81
C GLY A 67 5.14 -18.21 -5.45
N LYS A 68 6.36 -18.14 -4.88
CA LYS A 68 6.64 -18.65 -3.55
C LYS A 68 5.98 -17.81 -2.46
N ASP A 69 6.11 -16.49 -2.52
CA ASP A 69 5.46 -15.58 -1.57
C ASP A 69 3.94 -15.60 -1.75
N TYR A 70 3.46 -15.57 -3.00
CA TYR A 70 2.04 -15.62 -3.31
C TYR A 70 1.35 -16.85 -2.70
N ARG A 71 1.86 -18.05 -2.96
CA ARG A 71 1.25 -19.29 -2.43
C ARG A 71 1.23 -19.29 -0.90
N SER A 72 2.35 -18.94 -0.27
CA SER A 72 2.44 -18.89 1.19
C SER A 72 1.49 -17.84 1.80
N VAL A 73 1.28 -16.71 1.14
CA VAL A 73 0.34 -15.68 1.60
C VAL A 73 -1.11 -16.14 1.47
N VAL A 74 -1.46 -16.77 0.35
CA VAL A 74 -2.81 -17.30 0.12
C VAL A 74 -3.13 -18.38 1.15
N GLU A 75 -2.24 -19.35 1.33
CA GLU A 75 -2.44 -20.51 2.21
C GLU A 75 -2.28 -20.17 3.70
N ASP A 76 -1.15 -19.55 4.07
CA ASP A 76 -0.68 -19.45 5.46
C ASP A 76 -0.72 -18.04 6.06
N MET A 77 -1.07 -17.01 5.26
CA MET A 77 -0.95 -15.60 5.65
C MET A 77 0.47 -15.23 6.10
N ARG A 78 1.47 -15.76 5.41
CA ARG A 78 2.88 -15.45 5.60
C ARG A 78 3.60 -15.29 4.27
N LEU A 79 4.62 -14.45 4.26
CA LEU A 79 5.64 -14.48 3.20
C LEU A 79 6.44 -15.78 3.32
N ALA A 80 7.13 -16.15 2.24
CA ALA A 80 7.94 -17.35 2.17
C ALA A 80 9.11 -17.38 3.18
N ASN A 81 9.48 -16.22 3.72
CA ASN A 81 10.47 -16.08 4.80
C ASN A 81 9.87 -16.18 6.22
N GLY A 82 8.56 -16.45 6.33
CA GLY A 82 7.84 -16.66 7.58
C GLY A 82 7.23 -15.39 8.20
N LEU A 83 7.50 -14.19 7.66
CA LEU A 83 6.89 -12.95 8.14
C LEU A 83 5.39 -12.94 7.86
N VAL A 84 4.59 -12.44 8.81
CA VAL A 84 3.12 -12.38 8.67
C VAL A 84 2.73 -11.43 7.55
N TRP A 85 1.95 -11.90 6.59
CA TRP A 85 1.42 -11.09 5.50
C TRP A 85 0.14 -11.72 4.94
N SER A 86 -0.96 -10.98 4.94
CA SER A 86 -2.30 -11.58 4.81
C SER A 86 -2.99 -11.41 3.45
N ILE A 87 -2.47 -10.55 2.58
CA ILE A 87 -3.11 -10.21 1.29
C ILE A 87 -2.09 -10.32 0.16
N PRO A 88 -2.34 -11.09 -0.91
CA PRO A 88 -1.42 -11.17 -2.05
C PRO A 88 -1.32 -9.80 -2.76
N ILE A 89 -0.09 -9.43 -3.13
CA ILE A 89 0.21 -8.20 -3.89
C ILE A 89 0.84 -8.63 -5.22
N THR A 90 0.02 -8.68 -6.26
CA THR A 90 0.34 -9.37 -7.52
C THR A 90 0.11 -8.47 -8.73
N LEU A 91 0.86 -8.73 -9.80
CA LEU A 91 0.68 -8.10 -11.11
C LEU A 91 0.26 -9.18 -12.12
N ALA A 92 -1.00 -9.16 -12.51
CA ALA A 92 -1.56 -10.15 -13.43
C ALA A 92 -1.54 -9.62 -14.87
N VAL A 93 -1.16 -10.47 -15.81
CA VAL A 93 -1.13 -10.19 -17.25
C VAL A 93 -1.66 -11.38 -18.05
N ASP A 94 -1.99 -11.14 -19.31
CA ASP A 94 -2.29 -12.21 -20.25
C ASP A 94 -1.04 -13.05 -20.58
N ARG A 95 -1.25 -14.25 -21.13
CA ARG A 95 -0.16 -15.18 -21.46
C ARG A 95 0.87 -14.63 -22.44
N GLU A 96 0.43 -13.89 -23.47
CA GLU A 96 1.34 -13.33 -24.47
C GLU A 96 2.25 -12.28 -23.84
N THR A 97 1.68 -11.40 -23.00
CA THR A 97 2.43 -10.40 -22.25
C THR A 97 3.41 -11.05 -21.27
N ALA A 98 3.01 -12.11 -20.56
CA ALA A 98 3.92 -12.85 -19.70
C ALA A 98 5.12 -13.45 -20.45
N GLU A 99 4.89 -14.11 -21.59
CA GLU A 99 5.98 -14.69 -22.39
C GLU A 99 6.97 -13.62 -22.88
N ARG A 100 6.47 -12.44 -23.28
CA ARG A 100 7.33 -11.31 -23.65
C ARG A 100 8.14 -10.79 -22.46
N ALA A 101 7.50 -10.68 -21.29
CA ALA A 101 8.13 -10.24 -20.06
C ALA A 101 9.25 -11.20 -19.63
N GLU A 102 8.99 -12.51 -19.63
CA GLU A 102 9.99 -13.54 -19.28
C GLU A 102 11.18 -13.52 -20.25
N LYS A 103 10.93 -13.43 -21.57
CA LYS A 103 12.01 -13.36 -22.58
C LYS A 103 12.88 -12.12 -22.42
N ALA A 104 12.29 -10.99 -22.04
CA ALA A 104 13.01 -9.74 -21.82
C ALA A 104 13.71 -9.69 -20.45
N GLY A 105 13.23 -10.43 -19.45
CA GLY A 105 13.71 -10.40 -18.07
C GLY A 105 13.37 -9.11 -17.30
N ARG A 106 12.89 -8.08 -17.99
CA ARG A 106 12.44 -6.80 -17.43
C ARG A 106 11.28 -6.23 -18.22
N VAL A 107 10.47 -5.42 -17.55
CA VAL A 107 9.31 -4.73 -18.15
C VAL A 107 9.23 -3.28 -17.67
N ALA A 108 8.71 -2.42 -18.53
CA ALA A 108 8.37 -1.05 -18.20
C ALA A 108 6.91 -0.98 -17.72
N LEU A 109 6.68 -0.47 -16.50
CA LEU A 109 5.36 -0.28 -15.93
C LEU A 109 4.89 1.16 -16.21
N ARG A 110 3.74 1.29 -16.87
CA ARG A 110 3.21 2.58 -17.34
C ARG A 110 1.78 2.82 -16.82
N ASP A 111 1.40 4.08 -16.68
CA ASP A 111 -0.01 4.43 -16.43
C ASP A 111 -0.85 4.34 -17.71
N ALA A 112 -2.16 4.57 -17.59
CA ALA A 112 -3.10 4.57 -18.72
C ALA A 112 -2.82 5.67 -19.77
N GLN A 113 -2.03 6.68 -19.44
CA GLN A 113 -1.60 7.74 -20.35
C GLN A 113 -0.25 7.41 -21.02
N GLY A 114 0.34 6.26 -20.72
CA GLY A 114 1.64 5.81 -21.24
C GLY A 114 2.84 6.40 -20.49
N THR A 115 2.62 7.14 -19.41
CA THR A 115 3.70 7.67 -18.56
C THR A 115 4.43 6.51 -17.91
N LEU A 116 5.75 6.45 -18.09
CA LEU A 116 6.59 5.50 -17.39
C LEU A 116 6.59 5.79 -15.88
N LEU A 117 6.23 4.79 -15.08
CA LEU A 117 6.25 4.87 -13.62
C LEU A 117 7.45 4.14 -13.03
N ALA A 118 7.70 2.90 -13.47
CA ALA A 118 8.73 2.04 -12.91
C ALA A 118 9.27 1.04 -13.94
N VAL A 119 10.40 0.42 -13.61
CA VAL A 119 10.87 -0.82 -14.25
C VAL A 119 10.73 -1.96 -13.24
N MET A 120 10.36 -3.14 -13.70
CA MET A 120 10.29 -4.35 -12.88
C MET A 120 11.20 -5.42 -13.46
N ASN A 121 12.02 -6.05 -12.61
CA ASN A 121 12.72 -7.28 -12.98
C ASN A 121 11.75 -8.46 -12.85
N ILE A 122 11.78 -9.37 -13.82
CA ILE A 122 10.99 -10.58 -13.80
C ILE A 122 11.83 -11.69 -13.15
N GLU A 123 11.44 -12.11 -11.95
CA GLU A 123 12.03 -13.26 -11.27
C GLU A 123 11.24 -14.54 -11.55
N ASP A 124 9.92 -14.42 -11.67
CA ASP A 124 9.05 -15.50 -12.10
C ASP A 124 7.79 -15.01 -12.83
N ALA A 125 7.24 -15.89 -13.67
CA ALA A 125 5.90 -15.80 -14.19
C ALA A 125 5.19 -17.13 -13.91
N TYR A 126 4.01 -17.08 -13.30
CA TYR A 126 3.33 -18.29 -12.86
C TYR A 126 1.81 -18.17 -12.95
N THR A 127 1.16 -19.30 -13.25
CA THR A 127 -0.30 -19.40 -13.22
C THR A 127 -0.77 -19.64 -11.79
N TYR A 128 -2.03 -19.29 -11.53
CA TYR A 128 -2.65 -19.41 -10.22
C TYR A 128 -4.12 -19.83 -10.35
N ASP A 129 -4.64 -20.48 -9.32
CA ASP A 129 -6.07 -20.78 -9.23
C ASP A 129 -6.80 -19.59 -8.59
N LYS A 130 -7.53 -18.86 -9.44
CA LYS A 130 -8.33 -17.71 -9.05
C LYS A 130 -9.42 -18.06 -8.04
N GLN A 131 -10.04 -19.23 -8.17
CA GLN A 131 -11.10 -19.69 -7.27
C GLN A 131 -10.51 -20.06 -5.90
N GLU A 132 -9.33 -20.67 -5.89
CA GLU A 132 -8.59 -20.96 -4.67
C GLU A 132 -8.18 -19.70 -3.93
N GLU A 133 -7.63 -18.70 -4.65
CA GLU A 133 -7.34 -17.38 -4.07
C GLU A 133 -8.61 -16.76 -3.49
N ALA A 134 -9.72 -16.79 -4.26
CA ALA A 134 -10.98 -16.21 -3.84
C ALA A 134 -11.47 -16.81 -2.51
N LEU A 135 -11.47 -18.14 -2.42
CA LEU A 135 -11.90 -18.88 -1.23
C LEU A 135 -11.00 -18.61 -0.02
N HIS A 136 -9.67 -18.59 -0.20
CA HIS A 136 -8.74 -18.43 0.91
C HIS A 136 -8.65 -16.98 1.40
N VAL A 137 -8.67 -16.01 0.48
CA VAL A 137 -8.49 -14.58 0.78
C VAL A 137 -9.80 -13.93 1.19
N TYR A 138 -10.89 -14.15 0.44
CA TYR A 138 -12.17 -13.49 0.67
C TYR A 138 -13.22 -14.36 1.38
N ARG A 139 -12.93 -15.65 1.61
CA ARG A 139 -13.86 -16.62 2.24
C ARG A 139 -15.15 -16.83 1.47
N THR A 140 -15.17 -16.47 0.20
CA THR A 140 -16.29 -16.65 -0.72
C THR A 140 -15.77 -16.70 -2.15
N THR A 141 -16.52 -17.36 -3.03
CA THR A 141 -16.28 -17.38 -4.49
C THR A 141 -17.39 -16.65 -5.24
N ASP A 142 -18.25 -15.91 -4.53
CA ASP A 142 -19.35 -15.13 -5.09
C ASP A 142 -18.80 -13.94 -5.89
N GLU A 143 -19.11 -13.88 -7.18
CA GLU A 143 -18.69 -12.81 -8.09
C GLU A 143 -19.31 -11.45 -7.74
N ALA A 144 -20.38 -11.42 -6.95
CA ALA A 144 -20.92 -10.17 -6.40
C ALA A 144 -19.97 -9.53 -5.36
N HIS A 145 -19.03 -10.30 -4.79
CA HIS A 145 -18.01 -9.77 -3.90
C HIS A 145 -16.94 -9.00 -4.71
N PRO A 146 -16.70 -7.70 -4.45
CA PRO A 146 -15.82 -6.87 -5.27
C PRO A 146 -14.38 -7.41 -5.40
N GLY A 147 -13.84 -7.95 -4.31
CA GLY A 147 -12.50 -8.56 -4.33
C GLY A 147 -12.42 -9.85 -5.15
N VAL A 148 -13.49 -10.64 -5.18
CA VAL A 148 -13.56 -11.87 -5.98
C VAL A 148 -13.71 -11.51 -7.45
N GLN A 149 -14.62 -10.57 -7.74
CA GLN A 149 -14.81 -10.03 -9.08
C GLN A 149 -13.48 -9.54 -9.68
N TYR A 150 -12.70 -8.78 -8.91
CA TYR A 150 -11.40 -8.30 -9.35
C TYR A 150 -10.45 -9.46 -9.69
N VAL A 151 -10.29 -10.45 -8.80
CA VAL A 151 -9.43 -11.62 -9.05
C VAL A 151 -9.85 -12.39 -10.30
N TYR A 152 -11.16 -12.53 -10.54
CA TYR A 152 -11.67 -13.25 -11.70
C TYR A 152 -11.39 -12.50 -13.01
N GLN A 153 -11.43 -11.17 -12.99
CA GLN A 153 -11.15 -10.30 -14.15
C GLN A 153 -9.66 -10.16 -14.50
N GLN A 154 -8.75 -10.52 -13.58
CA GLN A 154 -7.31 -10.43 -13.81
C GLN A 154 -6.82 -11.35 -14.96
N GLY A 155 -5.60 -11.13 -15.44
CA GLY A 155 -4.94 -12.03 -16.40
C GLY A 155 -4.69 -13.44 -15.82
N GLU A 156 -4.23 -14.36 -16.66
CA GLU A 156 -4.00 -15.76 -16.26
C GLU A 156 -2.64 -16.01 -15.62
N VAL A 157 -1.69 -15.08 -15.79
CA VAL A 157 -0.31 -15.22 -15.32
C VAL A 157 0.04 -14.07 -14.40
N LEU A 158 0.62 -14.37 -13.25
CA LEU A 158 1.18 -13.39 -12.33
C LEU A 158 2.68 -13.25 -12.60
N LEU A 159 3.15 -12.01 -12.64
CA LEU A 159 4.56 -11.66 -12.70
C LEU A 159 5.05 -11.28 -11.30
N GLY A 160 6.15 -11.88 -10.87
CA GLY A 160 6.81 -11.60 -9.60
C GLY A 160 8.23 -11.08 -9.77
N GLY A 161 8.64 -10.21 -8.87
CA GLY A 161 9.97 -9.63 -8.84
C GLY A 161 10.03 -8.16 -8.42
N PRO A 162 11.24 -7.63 -8.17
CA PRO A 162 11.45 -6.32 -7.60
C PRO A 162 11.14 -5.19 -8.59
N VAL A 163 10.57 -4.09 -8.07
CA VAL A 163 10.21 -2.89 -8.83
C VAL A 163 11.18 -1.74 -8.53
N PHE A 164 11.37 -0.84 -9.48
CA PHE A 164 12.26 0.31 -9.38
C PHE A 164 11.50 1.54 -9.87
N MET A 165 11.01 2.37 -8.94
CA MET A 165 10.13 3.49 -9.25
C MET A 165 10.93 4.70 -9.74
N ILE A 166 10.67 5.10 -10.99
CA ILE A 166 11.35 6.17 -11.71
C ILE A 166 10.57 7.48 -11.59
N ASN A 167 9.25 7.42 -11.77
CA ASN A 167 8.34 8.55 -11.66
C ASN A 167 7.17 8.18 -10.75
N ARG A 168 6.79 9.13 -9.90
CA ARG A 168 5.65 8.98 -9.00
C ARG A 168 4.34 9.06 -9.78
N PRO A 169 3.29 8.31 -9.39
CA PRO A 169 1.96 8.51 -9.93
C PRO A 169 1.50 9.95 -9.73
N ARG A 170 0.78 10.50 -10.70
CA ARG A 170 0.23 11.85 -10.59
C ARG A 170 -1.06 11.80 -9.78
N HIS A 171 -1.03 12.41 -8.60
CA HIS A 171 -2.22 12.69 -7.81
C HIS A 171 -2.58 14.17 -7.92
N SER A 172 -3.87 14.48 -8.05
CA SER A 172 -4.36 15.86 -8.10
C SER A 172 -5.02 16.32 -6.80
N ASP A 173 -5.18 15.41 -5.84
CA ASP A 173 -6.01 15.59 -4.65
C ASP A 173 -5.20 15.38 -3.36
N PHE A 174 -5.48 16.24 -2.37
CA PHE A 174 -4.97 16.13 -0.99
C PHE A 174 -3.44 15.96 -0.86
N MET A 175 -2.66 16.60 -1.74
CA MET A 175 -1.20 16.46 -1.77
C MET A 175 -0.54 16.76 -0.42
N ASP A 176 -1.02 17.79 0.30
CA ASP A 176 -0.51 18.15 1.62
C ASP A 176 -0.74 17.07 2.70
N TYR A 177 -1.63 16.12 2.44
CA TYR A 177 -1.99 15.04 3.36
C TYR A 177 -1.43 13.68 2.90
N ARG A 178 -0.78 13.57 1.74
CA ARG A 178 -0.24 12.29 1.24
C ARG A 178 1.18 12.04 1.77
N LEU A 179 1.32 11.94 3.10
CA LEU A 179 2.61 11.63 3.70
C LEU A 179 2.97 10.17 3.48
N GLU A 180 4.22 9.92 3.10
CA GLU A 180 4.85 8.61 3.00
C GLU A 180 5.33 8.12 4.38
N PRO A 181 5.60 6.81 4.54
CA PRO A 181 6.04 6.24 5.81
C PRO A 181 7.24 6.94 6.45
N GLU A 182 8.23 7.36 5.66
CA GLU A 182 9.38 8.09 6.19
C GLU A 182 8.96 9.45 6.77
N GLN A 183 8.06 10.15 6.07
CA GLN A 183 7.58 11.48 6.44
C GLN A 183 6.71 11.41 7.71
N THR A 184 5.82 10.41 7.85
CA THR A 184 5.05 10.23 9.09
C THR A 184 5.96 9.90 10.27
N ARG A 185 6.96 9.04 10.08
CA ARG A 185 7.96 8.74 11.11
C ARG A 185 8.77 9.96 11.52
N ALA A 186 9.17 10.81 10.57
CA ALA A 186 9.85 12.07 10.84
C ALA A 186 8.94 13.02 11.64
N ALA A 187 7.69 13.16 11.19
CA ALA A 187 6.67 13.97 11.86
C ALA A 187 6.40 13.52 13.31
N PHE A 188 6.39 12.21 13.60
CA PHE A 188 6.28 11.69 14.96
C PHE A 188 7.51 12.01 15.81
N ARG A 189 8.71 11.90 15.22
CA ARG A 189 9.98 12.27 15.88
C ARG A 189 10.02 13.73 16.29
N GLU A 190 9.65 14.62 15.37
CA GLU A 190 9.62 16.07 15.61
C GLU A 190 8.63 16.44 16.72
N ARG A 191 7.51 15.71 16.83
CA ARG A 191 6.46 15.95 17.84
C ARG A 191 6.73 15.32 19.21
N GLY A 192 7.80 14.55 19.38
CA GLY A 192 8.02 13.85 20.66
C GLY A 192 7.19 12.57 20.85
N TRP A 193 6.48 12.09 19.81
CA TRP A 193 5.57 10.94 19.93
C TRP A 193 6.29 9.58 19.86
N ASN A 194 6.38 8.87 20.99
CA ASN A 194 6.99 7.54 21.05
C ASN A 194 5.96 6.41 20.87
N THR A 195 4.71 6.68 21.23
CA THR A 195 3.58 5.77 21.08
C THR A 195 2.51 6.44 20.23
N VAL A 196 2.12 5.79 19.14
CA VAL A 196 1.12 6.31 18.21
C VAL A 196 0.07 5.23 17.98
N VAL A 197 -1.20 5.63 18.01
CA VAL A 197 -2.31 4.80 17.56
C VAL A 197 -2.75 5.28 16.18
N ALA A 198 -2.98 4.35 15.26
CA ALA A 198 -3.50 4.69 13.94
C ALA A 198 -4.99 4.30 13.82
N PHE A 199 -5.78 5.18 13.21
CA PHE A 199 -7.20 4.96 12.94
C PHE A 199 -7.45 4.93 11.42
N GLN A 200 -7.69 3.72 10.90
CA GLN A 200 -8.14 3.50 9.53
C GLN A 200 -9.63 3.84 9.41
N THR A 201 -9.99 4.62 8.40
CA THR A 201 -11.40 4.83 8.04
C THR A 201 -11.58 5.07 6.55
N ARG A 202 -12.75 4.72 6.03
CA ARG A 202 -13.23 5.18 4.72
C ARG A 202 -14.45 6.11 4.84
N ASN A 203 -15.00 6.28 6.04
CA ASN A 203 -16.21 7.03 6.33
C ASN A 203 -15.91 8.25 7.21
N PRO A 204 -16.79 9.28 7.21
CA PRO A 204 -16.73 10.36 8.19
C PRO A 204 -16.67 9.83 9.63
N ILE A 205 -15.91 10.51 10.48
CA ILE A 205 -15.80 10.19 11.89
C ILE A 205 -17.04 10.74 12.62
N HIS A 206 -17.83 9.85 13.21
CA HIS A 206 -18.96 10.20 14.07
C HIS A 206 -18.60 9.99 15.55
N ARG A 207 -19.52 10.33 16.48
CA ARG A 207 -19.25 10.34 17.93
C ARG A 207 -18.68 9.04 18.49
N ALA A 208 -19.12 7.87 18.00
CA ALA A 208 -18.54 6.61 18.48
C ALA A 208 -17.06 6.43 18.06
N HIS A 209 -16.69 6.82 16.83
CA HIS A 209 -15.30 6.82 16.37
C HIS A 209 -14.47 7.82 17.19
N GLU A 210 -15.00 9.02 17.42
CA GLU A 210 -14.35 10.04 18.24
C GLU A 210 -14.11 9.57 19.67
N TYR A 211 -15.11 8.94 20.30
CA TYR A 211 -14.98 8.40 21.64
C TYR A 211 -13.85 7.37 21.73
N LEU A 212 -13.80 6.41 20.79
CA LEU A 212 -12.73 5.42 20.72
C LEU A 212 -11.34 6.07 20.54
N GLN A 213 -11.25 7.04 19.64
CA GLN A 213 -10.01 7.77 19.38
C GLN A 213 -9.53 8.55 20.60
N LYS A 214 -10.44 9.20 21.34
CA LYS A 214 -10.12 9.91 22.58
C LYS A 214 -9.69 8.96 23.69
N CYS A 215 -10.36 7.83 23.86
CA CYS A 215 -9.91 6.79 24.81
C CYS A 215 -8.49 6.29 24.48
N ALA A 216 -8.15 6.12 23.20
CA ALA A 216 -6.81 5.73 22.80
C ALA A 216 -5.78 6.84 23.11
N LEU A 217 -6.12 8.11 22.87
CA LEU A 217 -5.29 9.27 23.21
C LEU A 217 -5.01 9.41 24.72
N GLU A 218 -5.77 8.78 25.62
CA GLU A 218 -5.42 8.79 27.04
C GLU A 218 -4.18 7.95 27.36
N ILE A 219 -3.76 7.04 26.47
CA ILE A 219 -2.69 6.06 26.72
C ILE A 219 -1.54 6.09 25.70
N VAL A 220 -1.63 6.90 24.63
CA VAL A 220 -0.56 7.06 23.63
C VAL A 220 -0.21 8.53 23.44
N ASP A 221 0.96 8.84 22.90
CA ASP A 221 1.42 10.22 22.70
C ASP A 221 0.60 10.93 21.61
N GLY A 222 0.26 10.22 20.52
CA GLY A 222 -0.54 10.80 19.45
C GLY A 222 -1.37 9.81 18.63
N LEU A 223 -2.27 10.38 17.83
CA LEU A 223 -3.21 9.69 16.97
C LEU A 223 -2.94 10.05 15.51
N LEU A 224 -2.71 9.02 14.67
CA LEU A 224 -2.73 9.15 13.22
C LEU A 224 -4.12 8.78 12.70
N ILE A 225 -4.89 9.76 12.26
CA ILE A 225 -6.10 9.53 11.47
C ILE A 225 -5.65 9.29 10.03
N HIS A 226 -5.86 8.07 9.54
CA HIS A 226 -5.25 7.60 8.28
C HIS A 226 -6.32 7.14 7.28
N PRO A 227 -7.18 8.03 6.76
CA PRO A 227 -8.31 7.60 5.97
C PRO A 227 -7.90 7.14 4.57
N LEU A 228 -8.60 6.14 4.06
CA LEU A 228 -8.46 5.68 2.69
C LEU A 228 -9.18 6.63 1.74
N MET A 229 -8.42 7.32 0.89
CA MET A 229 -8.93 8.22 -0.14
C MET A 229 -8.73 7.69 -1.57
N GLY A 230 -8.39 6.41 -1.73
CA GLY A 230 -8.43 5.75 -3.05
C GLY A 230 -9.85 5.67 -3.61
N ARG A 231 -10.01 5.17 -4.85
CA ARG A 231 -11.32 4.91 -5.44
C ARG A 231 -12.13 4.00 -4.50
N THR A 232 -13.18 4.57 -3.93
CA THR A 232 -14.16 3.88 -3.11
C THR A 232 -15.35 3.46 -3.96
N LYS A 233 -16.21 2.57 -3.44
CA LYS A 233 -17.44 2.17 -4.15
C LYS A 233 -18.32 3.38 -4.43
N SER A 234 -19.19 3.27 -5.44
CA SER A 234 -20.07 4.34 -5.93
C SER A 234 -21.08 4.86 -4.89
N ASP A 235 -21.32 4.11 -3.81
CA ASP A 235 -22.18 4.47 -2.69
C ASP A 235 -21.46 5.19 -1.54
N ASP A 236 -20.12 5.30 -1.59
CA ASP A 236 -19.35 5.99 -0.55
C ASP A 236 -19.41 7.52 -0.70
N ILE A 237 -19.36 8.22 0.44
CA ILE A 237 -19.36 9.69 0.50
C ILE A 237 -18.13 10.26 -0.26
N PRO A 238 -18.29 11.31 -1.09
CA PRO A 238 -17.20 11.88 -1.87
C PRO A 238 -15.96 12.22 -1.02
N ALA A 239 -14.77 11.99 -1.58
CA ALA A 239 -13.49 12.18 -0.87
C ALA A 239 -13.34 13.61 -0.31
N GLU A 240 -13.73 14.64 -1.07
CA GLU A 240 -13.70 16.04 -0.64
C GLU A 240 -14.58 16.31 0.57
N VAL A 241 -15.78 15.72 0.60
CA VAL A 241 -16.72 15.85 1.73
C VAL A 241 -16.14 15.15 2.95
N ARG A 242 -15.59 13.94 2.80
CA ARG A 242 -14.92 13.21 3.89
C ARG A 242 -13.74 14.01 4.45
N MET A 243 -12.89 14.56 3.58
CA MET A 243 -11.75 15.38 3.97
C MET A 243 -12.20 16.60 4.78
N LYS A 244 -13.23 17.32 4.30
CA LYS A 244 -13.81 18.46 5.02
C LYS A 244 -14.33 18.06 6.40
N CYS A 245 -15.00 16.90 6.52
CA CYS A 245 -15.42 16.38 7.81
C CYS A 245 -14.24 16.17 8.77
N TYR A 246 -13.13 15.58 8.30
CA TYR A 246 -11.94 15.38 9.14
C TYR A 246 -11.32 16.71 9.56
N GLN A 247 -11.17 17.66 8.64
CA GLN A 247 -10.60 18.98 8.94
C GLN A 247 -11.40 19.71 10.01
N VAL A 248 -12.74 19.75 9.89
CA VAL A 248 -13.62 20.37 10.89
C VAL A 248 -13.47 19.69 12.25
N LEU A 249 -13.33 18.36 12.28
CA LEU A 249 -13.10 17.63 13.52
C LEU A 249 -11.76 17.98 14.16
N LEU A 250 -10.68 17.98 13.38
CA LEU A 250 -9.35 18.33 13.86
C LEU A 250 -9.28 19.77 14.40
N GLU A 251 -9.98 20.70 13.75
CA GLU A 251 -9.99 22.11 14.13
C GLU A 251 -10.71 22.36 15.47
N ASN A 252 -11.84 21.66 15.68
CA ASN A 252 -12.82 22.02 16.72
C ASN A 252 -12.93 21.00 17.88
N TYR A 253 -12.52 19.74 17.68
CA TYR A 253 -12.84 18.65 18.61
C TYR A 253 -11.64 17.82 19.11
N TYR A 254 -10.46 17.99 18.49
CA TYR A 254 -9.24 17.28 18.86
C TYR A 254 -8.13 18.22 19.36
N PRO A 255 -7.24 17.73 20.26
CA PRO A 255 -6.01 18.43 20.61
C PRO A 255 -5.07 18.56 19.40
N ARG A 256 -4.79 19.80 18.99
CA ARG A 256 -4.08 20.12 17.73
C ARG A 256 -2.65 19.57 17.68
N ASP A 257 -2.01 19.39 18.82
CA ASP A 257 -0.64 18.92 18.98
C ASP A 257 -0.51 17.39 19.14
N ARG A 258 -1.65 16.68 19.20
CA ARG A 258 -1.69 15.23 19.45
C ARG A 258 -2.41 14.41 18.38
N VAL A 259 -2.88 15.05 17.31
CA VAL A 259 -3.57 14.38 16.19
C VAL A 259 -2.97 14.81 14.87
N MET A 260 -2.68 13.83 14.00
CA MET A 260 -2.19 14.04 12.65
C MET A 260 -3.12 13.37 11.65
N LEU A 261 -3.42 14.05 10.55
CA LEU A 261 -4.18 13.53 9.42
C LEU A 261 -3.23 13.25 8.26
N SER A 262 -3.26 12.03 7.74
CA SER A 262 -2.56 11.65 6.51
C SER A 262 -3.47 10.76 5.67
N VAL A 263 -3.39 10.81 4.35
CA VAL A 263 -4.14 9.95 3.45
C VAL A 263 -3.46 8.59 3.32
N PHE A 264 -4.27 7.54 3.25
CA PHE A 264 -3.82 6.19 2.91
C PHE A 264 -4.08 5.92 1.42
N PRO A 265 -3.03 5.72 0.60
CA PRO A 265 -3.17 5.64 -0.86
C PRO A 265 -3.67 4.28 -1.37
N ALA A 266 -3.94 3.30 -0.49
CA ALA A 266 -4.33 1.95 -0.89
C ALA A 266 -5.70 1.88 -1.58
N ALA A 267 -5.85 0.91 -2.47
CA ALA A 267 -7.16 0.40 -2.91
C ALA A 267 -7.79 -0.53 -1.85
N MET A 268 -9.11 -0.50 -1.65
CA MET A 268 -9.80 -1.46 -0.79
C MET A 268 -9.93 -2.83 -1.48
N ARG A 269 -9.68 -3.91 -0.74
CA ARG A 269 -9.85 -5.31 -1.18
C ARG A 269 -11.16 -5.93 -0.68
N TYR A 270 -11.73 -5.39 0.40
CA TYR A 270 -12.90 -5.96 1.09
C TYR A 270 -12.65 -7.37 1.63
N ALA A 271 -11.41 -7.70 2.03
CA ALA A 271 -11.02 -9.03 2.50
C ALA A 271 -11.16 -9.21 4.03
N GLY A 272 -12.05 -8.42 4.66
CA GLY A 272 -12.45 -8.57 6.06
C GLY A 272 -11.27 -8.73 7.05
N PRO A 273 -11.19 -9.84 7.79
CA PRO A 273 -10.11 -10.07 8.77
C PRO A 273 -8.70 -10.05 8.17
N ARG A 274 -8.50 -10.57 6.95
CA ARG A 274 -7.16 -10.54 6.31
C ARG A 274 -6.77 -9.11 5.97
N GLU A 275 -7.70 -8.29 5.52
CA GLU A 275 -7.45 -6.88 5.23
C GLU A 275 -7.16 -6.07 6.50
N ALA A 276 -7.77 -6.41 7.64
CA ALA A 276 -7.47 -5.79 8.92
C ALA A 276 -6.01 -6.04 9.36
N ILE A 277 -5.49 -7.25 9.16
CA ILE A 277 -4.07 -7.57 9.39
C ILE A 277 -3.19 -6.74 8.45
N PHE A 278 -3.54 -6.69 7.16
CA PHE A 278 -2.80 -5.89 6.17
C PHE A 278 -2.77 -4.40 6.56
N HIS A 279 -3.91 -3.83 6.96
CA HIS A 279 -3.96 -2.46 7.46
C HIS A 279 -3.04 -2.25 8.67
N ALA A 280 -3.02 -3.16 9.65
CA ALA A 280 -2.14 -3.06 10.81
C ALA A 280 -0.65 -3.12 10.42
N LEU A 281 -0.28 -4.03 9.51
CA LEU A 281 1.09 -4.17 8.99
C LEU A 281 1.55 -2.90 8.27
N VAL A 282 0.69 -2.36 7.41
CA VAL A 282 1.00 -1.12 6.71
C VAL A 282 1.17 0.03 7.70
N ARG A 283 0.29 0.18 8.70
CA ARG A 283 0.41 1.29 9.68
C ARG A 283 1.66 1.14 10.53
N LYS A 284 2.05 -0.08 10.89
CA LYS A 284 3.35 -0.35 11.49
C LYS A 284 4.51 0.20 10.64
N ASN A 285 4.41 0.17 9.31
CA ASN A 285 5.42 0.77 8.43
C ASN A 285 5.39 2.31 8.45
N TYR A 286 4.24 2.95 8.69
CA TYR A 286 4.13 4.40 8.89
C TYR A 286 4.61 4.89 10.28
N GLY A 287 4.88 3.98 11.22
CA GLY A 287 5.41 4.28 12.56
C GLY A 287 4.38 4.14 13.66
#